data_AF-A0A831RML5-F1
#
_entry.id   AF-A0A831RML5-F1
#
_cell.length_a   1.000
_cell.length_b   1.000
_cell.length_c   1.000
_cell.angle_alpha   90.00
_cell.angle_beta   90.00
_cell.angle_gamma   90.00
#
_symmetry.space_group_name_H-M   'P 1'
#
loop_
_entity.id
_entity.type
_entity.pdbx_description
1 polymer ?
#
loop_
_entity_poly.entity_id
_entity_poly.type
_entity_poly.pdbx_seq_one_letter_code
_entity_poly.pdbx_strand_id
1 'polypeptide(L)'
;MRRAILSGLLWASLTTLLVPAGAVQLYRTPVAPQITPRDLALSCIELDREITALTPLTYSYKPGFYDNPYQGGSLFLGTLFSPWFYLFPAYDYYLDYREQARMIPAEERIETLLRLKADRHCFDS
;
A
#
# COMPACT_ATOMS: atom_id res chain seq x y z
N MET A 1 15.22 66.77 7.69
CA MET A 1 15.11 65.56 8.53
C MET A 1 14.04 64.67 7.89
N ARG A 2 14.41 63.77 6.98
CA ARG A 2 14.69 62.31 7.14
C ARG A 2 13.43 61.42 7.33
N ARG A 3 13.15 60.63 6.27
CA ARG A 3 12.45 59.30 6.19
C ARG A 3 10.92 59.35 6.40
N ALA A 4 10.02 59.10 5.45
CA ALA A 4 9.92 58.19 4.30
C ALA A 4 10.11 56.69 4.62
N ILE A 5 9.18 55.91 4.07
CA ILE A 5 9.21 54.47 3.71
C ILE A 5 8.71 53.47 4.76
N LEU A 6 7.82 52.58 4.29
CA LEU A 6 7.49 51.20 4.75
C LEU A 6 6.17 51.00 5.50
N SER A 7 5.05 51.21 4.81
CA SER A 7 3.81 50.45 5.02
C SER A 7 3.46 49.68 3.75
N GLY A 8 4.42 48.91 3.25
CA GLY A 8 4.25 48.02 2.11
C GLY A 8 4.79 46.65 2.50
N LEU A 9 4.07 45.61 2.08
CA LEU A 9 4.43 44.19 2.13
C LEU A 9 4.34 43.56 3.52
N LEU A 10 3.15 43.08 3.86
CA LEU A 10 2.97 41.80 4.57
C LEU A 10 1.52 41.34 4.41
N TRP A 11 1.02 41.34 3.18
CA TRP A 11 0.04 40.33 2.78
C TRP A 11 0.85 39.11 2.40
N ALA A 12 1.34 38.38 3.42
CA ALA A 12 1.71 37.01 3.23
C ALA A 12 0.41 36.28 2.87
N SER A 13 0.18 36.11 1.57
CA SER A 13 -0.85 35.24 1.03
C SER A 13 -0.61 33.86 1.63
N LEU A 14 -1.35 33.57 2.69
CA LEU A 14 -1.52 32.23 3.21
C LEU A 14 -2.34 31.50 2.15
N THR A 15 -1.68 31.04 1.08
CA THR A 15 -2.24 30.03 0.19
C THR A 15 -2.37 28.77 1.03
N THR A 16 -3.49 28.65 1.72
CA THR A 16 -4.01 27.37 2.19
C THR A 16 -3.97 26.43 1.00
N LEU A 17 -3.06 25.46 1.05
CA LEU A 17 -3.15 24.25 0.24
C LEU A 17 -4.45 23.57 0.65
N LEU A 18 -5.55 23.96 0.01
CA LEU A 18 -6.83 23.30 0.14
C LEU A 18 -6.70 22.00 -0.65
N VAL A 19 -6.11 20.99 0.00
CA VAL A 19 -6.12 19.63 -0.51
C VAL A 19 -7.60 19.23 -0.60
N PRO A 20 -8.12 18.88 -1.79
CA PRO A 20 -9.51 18.46 -1.90
C PRO A 20 -9.74 17.28 -0.96
N ALA A 21 -10.71 17.41 -0.04
CA ALA A 21 -11.08 16.38 0.92
C ALA A 21 -11.71 15.12 0.28
N GLY A 22 -11.81 15.10 -1.05
CA GLY A 22 -12.32 13.97 -1.82
C GLY A 22 -11.20 13.04 -2.27
N ALA A 23 -11.16 11.86 -1.63
CA ALA A 23 -10.50 10.64 -2.09
C ALA A 23 -8.98 10.52 -1.91
N VAL A 24 -8.43 10.90 -0.75
CA VAL A 24 -7.27 10.14 -0.25
C VAL A 24 -7.83 8.83 0.31
N GLN A 25 -7.73 7.75 -0.47
CA GLN A 25 -8.13 6.43 -0.03
C GLN A 25 -7.10 5.91 0.99
N LEU A 26 -7.33 6.26 2.26
CA LEU A 26 -6.43 5.95 3.38
C LEU A 26 -6.34 4.45 3.66
N TYR A 27 -7.40 3.71 3.31
CA TYR A 27 -7.51 2.29 3.54
C TYR A 27 -7.90 1.59 2.24
N ARG A 28 -7.40 0.36 2.07
CA ARG A 28 -7.83 -0.54 1.01
C ARG A 28 -9.34 -0.73 1.09
N THR A 29 -10.04 -0.46 0.00
CA THR A 29 -11.45 -0.81 -0.15
C THR A 29 -11.57 -2.18 -0.81
N PRO A 30 -12.61 -2.96 -0.47
CA PRO A 30 -12.83 -4.24 -1.13
C PRO A 30 -13.04 -4.02 -2.63
N VAL A 31 -12.30 -4.76 -3.45
CA VAL A 31 -12.45 -4.77 -4.90
C VAL A 31 -13.38 -5.92 -5.27
N ALA A 32 -14.41 -5.65 -6.08
CA ALA A 32 -15.26 -6.72 -6.61
C ALA A 32 -14.43 -7.58 -7.58
N PRO A 33 -14.52 -8.92 -7.50
CA PRO A 33 -13.73 -9.79 -8.35
C PRO A 33 -14.07 -9.55 -9.83
N GLN A 34 -13.05 -9.21 -10.63
CA GLN A 34 -13.20 -9.02 -12.06
C GLN A 34 -12.82 -10.30 -12.80
N ILE A 35 -13.85 -11.02 -13.27
CA ILE A 35 -13.68 -12.22 -14.09
C ILE A 35 -13.51 -11.80 -15.55
N THR A 36 -12.40 -12.15 -16.17
CA THR A 36 -12.16 -11.88 -17.59
C THR A 36 -12.68 -13.04 -18.45
N PRO A 37 -12.99 -12.82 -19.75
CA PRO A 37 -13.40 -13.90 -20.64
C PRO A 37 -12.32 -14.96 -20.83
N ARG A 38 -11.04 -14.62 -20.62
CA ARG A 38 -9.93 -15.58 -20.61
C ARG A 38 -10.08 -16.57 -19.46
N ASP A 39 -10.48 -16.10 -18.29
CA ASP A 39 -10.63 -16.92 -17.08
C ASP A 39 -11.78 -17.91 -17.23
N LEU A 40 -12.81 -17.49 -17.97
CA LEU A 40 -13.92 -18.35 -18.34
C LEU A 40 -13.52 -19.48 -19.31
N ALA A 41 -12.41 -19.34 -20.04
CA ALA A 41 -11.94 -20.37 -20.96
C ALA A 41 -11.00 -21.40 -20.31
N LEU A 42 -10.49 -21.14 -19.10
CA LEU A 42 -9.54 -22.02 -18.42
C LEU A 42 -10.23 -23.30 -17.91
N SER A 43 -9.53 -24.44 -17.95
CA SER A 43 -9.93 -25.70 -17.32
C SER A 43 -9.61 -25.73 -15.82
N CYS A 44 -10.25 -26.62 -15.03
CA CYS A 44 -10.01 -26.69 -13.57
C CYS A 44 -8.50 -26.85 -13.21
N ILE A 45 -7.75 -27.63 -13.98
CA ILE A 45 -6.30 -27.83 -13.79
C ILE A 45 -5.52 -26.54 -14.10
N GLU A 46 -5.92 -25.80 -15.13
CA GLU A 46 -5.29 -24.54 -15.49
C GLU A 46 -5.59 -23.44 -14.46
N LEU A 47 -6.80 -23.40 -13.89
CA LEU A 47 -7.12 -22.52 -12.76
C LEU A 47 -6.18 -22.79 -11.59
N ASP A 48 -5.99 -24.06 -11.22
CA ASP A 48 -5.16 -24.43 -10.09
C ASP A 48 -3.68 -24.10 -10.30
N ARG A 49 -3.18 -24.30 -11.53
CA ARG A 49 -1.83 -23.88 -11.92
C ARG A 49 -1.65 -22.37 -11.84
N GLU A 50 -2.65 -21.59 -12.27
CA GLU A 50 -2.58 -20.13 -12.20
C GLU A 50 -2.59 -19.63 -10.76
N ILE A 51 -3.45 -20.21 -9.91
CA ILE A 51 -3.46 -19.93 -8.46
C ILE A 51 -2.08 -20.24 -7.85
N THR A 52 -1.53 -21.42 -8.15
CA THR A 52 -0.22 -21.85 -7.63
C THR A 52 0.90 -20.94 -8.12
N ALA A 53 0.85 -20.47 -9.36
CA ALA A 53 1.84 -19.53 -9.90
C ALA A 53 1.78 -18.15 -9.25
N LEU A 54 0.61 -17.72 -8.77
CA LEU A 54 0.42 -16.43 -8.09
C LEU A 54 0.71 -16.50 -6.58
N THR A 55 0.52 -17.66 -5.96
CA THR A 55 0.74 -17.89 -4.52
C THR A 55 2.10 -17.39 -3.99
N PRO A 56 3.25 -17.58 -4.66
CA PRO A 56 4.52 -17.04 -4.15
C PRO A 56 4.56 -15.49 -4.13
N LEU A 57 3.69 -14.81 -4.88
CA LEU A 57 3.63 -13.35 -4.91
C LEU A 57 2.83 -12.76 -3.74
N THR A 58 2.11 -13.58 -2.98
CA THR A 58 1.29 -13.13 -1.83
C THR A 58 2.02 -13.14 -0.50
N TYR A 59 3.28 -13.58 -0.45
CA TYR A 59 4.04 -13.64 0.78
C TYR A 59 5.08 -12.51 0.84
N SER A 60 5.21 -11.90 2.01
CA SER A 60 6.32 -11.00 2.32
C SER A 60 7.39 -11.77 3.10
N TYR A 61 8.65 -11.52 2.76
CA TYR A 61 9.82 -12.00 3.51
C TYR A 61 10.28 -11.01 4.58
N LYS A 62 9.65 -9.83 4.62
CA LYS A 62 10.00 -8.74 5.51
C LYS A 62 9.27 -8.91 6.86
N PRO A 63 9.94 -8.72 8.00
CA PRO A 63 9.27 -8.74 9.29
C PRO A 63 8.29 -7.56 9.41
N GLY A 64 7.21 -7.75 10.17
CA GLY A 64 6.28 -6.69 10.50
C GLY A 64 6.94 -5.56 11.29
N PHE A 65 6.30 -4.40 11.33
CA PHE A 65 6.81 -3.22 12.01
C PHE A 65 7.19 -3.48 13.48
N TYR A 66 6.38 -4.26 14.19
CA TYR A 66 6.57 -4.57 15.61
C TYR A 66 7.52 -5.76 15.85
N ASP A 67 7.80 -6.56 14.83
CA ASP A 67 8.67 -7.74 14.93
C ASP A 67 10.15 -7.38 14.70
N ASN A 68 10.41 -6.21 14.13
CA ASN A 68 11.75 -5.72 13.85
C ASN A 68 12.30 -4.87 15.01
N PRO A 69 13.34 -5.31 15.75
CA PRO A 69 13.88 -4.57 16.89
C PRO A 69 14.48 -3.20 16.50
N TYR A 70 14.94 -3.05 15.25
CA TYR A 70 15.46 -1.78 14.75
C TYR A 70 14.38 -0.71 14.63
N GLN A 71 13.13 -1.10 14.39
CA GLN A 71 12.00 -0.16 14.36
C GLN A 71 11.77 0.45 15.74
N GLY A 72 11.65 -0.39 16.77
CA GLY A 72 11.52 0.09 18.15
C GLY A 72 12.70 0.95 18.60
N GLY A 73 13.93 0.54 18.25
CA GLY A 73 15.13 1.31 18.54
C GLY A 73 15.15 2.69 17.86
N SER A 74 14.78 2.76 16.58
CA SER A 74 14.72 4.02 15.84
C SER A 74 13.67 4.98 16.39
N LEU A 75 12.50 4.47 16.82
CA LEU A 75 11.47 5.28 17.48
C LEU A 75 11.97 5.82 18.82
N PHE A 76 12.60 4.98 19.65
CA PHE A 76 13.14 5.38 20.94
C PHE A 76 14.25 6.44 20.82
N LEU A 77 15.16 6.27 19.85
CA LEU A 77 16.19 7.27 19.58
C LEU A 77 15.61 8.56 18.97
N GLY A 78 14.55 8.41 18.16
CA GLY A 78 13.80 9.50 17.55
C GLY A 78 13.13 10.42 18.56
N THR A 79 12.57 9.84 19.62
CA THR A 79 11.91 10.59 20.70
C THR A 79 12.91 11.22 21.66
N LEU A 80 14.00 10.50 22.00
CA LEU A 80 14.92 10.92 23.05
C LEU A 80 16.04 11.86 22.58
N PHE A 81 16.55 11.65 21.37
CA PHE A 81 17.75 12.36 20.89
C PHE A 81 17.46 13.30 19.72
N SER A 82 16.87 12.80 18.63
CA SER A 82 16.67 13.60 17.42
C SER A 82 15.61 13.02 16.48
N PRO A 83 14.72 13.83 15.90
CA PRO A 83 13.73 13.37 14.92
C PRO A 83 14.32 12.67 13.68
N TRP A 84 15.61 12.83 13.40
CA TRP A 84 16.26 12.17 12.25
C TRP A 84 16.22 10.65 12.31
N PHE A 85 16.14 10.05 13.50
CA PHE A 85 16.00 8.60 13.60
C PHE A 85 14.67 8.07 13.05
N TYR A 86 13.64 8.92 12.89
CA TYR A 86 12.38 8.56 12.21
C TYR A 86 12.53 8.34 10.69
N LEU A 87 13.69 8.64 10.11
CA LEU A 87 13.94 8.30 8.70
C LEU A 87 13.99 6.79 8.45
N PHE A 88 14.43 6.00 9.44
CA PHE A 88 14.43 4.54 9.35
C PHE A 88 13.02 3.95 9.21
N PRO A 89 12.04 4.24 10.11
CA PRO A 89 10.68 3.73 9.96
C PRO A 89 10.02 4.26 8.69
N ALA A 90 10.31 5.50 8.29
CA ALA A 90 9.79 6.06 7.04
C ALA A 90 10.31 5.29 5.80
N TYR A 91 11.60 4.96 5.76
CA TYR A 91 12.18 4.18 4.67
C TYR A 91 11.64 2.74 4.64
N ASP A 92 11.54 2.11 5.80
CA ASP A 92 11.01 0.75 5.90
C ASP A 92 9.54 0.67 5.48
N TYR A 93 8.73 1.67 5.83
CA TYR A 93 7.35 1.81 5.35
C TYR A 93 7.29 1.96 3.82
N TYR A 94 8.20 2.70 3.21
CA TYR A 94 8.29 2.81 1.75
C TYR A 94 8.56 1.44 1.08
N LEU A 95 9.44 0.63 1.68
CA LEU A 95 9.67 -0.73 1.19
C LEU A 95 8.43 -1.62 1.34
N ASP A 96 7.71 -1.48 2.46
CA ASP A 96 6.44 -2.19 2.69
C ASP A 96 5.40 -1.87 1.62
N TYR A 97 5.23 -0.58 1.34
CA TYR A 97 4.33 -0.10 0.29
C TYR A 97 4.68 -0.70 -1.08
N ARG A 98 5.97 -0.83 -1.38
CA ARG A 98 6.47 -1.44 -2.62
C ARG A 98 6.19 -2.94 -2.69
N GLU A 99 6.21 -3.65 -1.57
CA GLU A 99 5.84 -5.07 -1.49
C GLU A 99 4.34 -5.27 -1.61
N GLN A 100 3.55 -4.49 -0.88
CA GLN A 100 2.09 -4.51 -0.95
C GLN A 100 1.58 -4.26 -2.37
N ALA A 101 2.23 -3.37 -3.13
CA ALA A 101 1.89 -3.13 -4.53
C ALA A 101 2.01 -4.39 -5.43
N ARG A 102 2.78 -5.41 -5.01
CA ARG A 102 2.84 -6.72 -5.69
C ARG A 102 1.87 -7.73 -5.10
N MET A 103 1.72 -7.75 -3.77
CA MET A 103 0.90 -8.72 -3.06
C MET A 103 -0.59 -8.49 -3.29
N ILE A 104 -1.06 -7.24 -3.16
CA ILE A 104 -2.48 -6.86 -3.30
C ILE A 104 -3.10 -7.37 -4.62
N PRO A 105 -2.53 -7.10 -5.81
CA PRO A 105 -3.11 -7.60 -7.06
C PRO A 105 -3.02 -9.12 -7.19
N ALA A 106 -2.00 -9.76 -6.61
CA ALA A 106 -1.88 -11.22 -6.62
C ALA A 106 -2.96 -11.88 -5.73
N GLU A 107 -3.20 -11.34 -4.54
CA GLU A 107 -4.28 -11.75 -3.64
C GLU A 107 -5.64 -11.60 -4.30
N GLU A 108 -5.93 -10.43 -4.87
CA GLU A 108 -7.20 -10.16 -5.56
C GLU A 108 -7.42 -11.14 -6.72
N ARG A 109 -6.36 -11.39 -7.49
CA ARG A 109 -6.42 -12.35 -8.58
C ARG A 109 -6.67 -13.77 -8.08
N ILE A 110 -6.01 -14.21 -7.02
CA ILE A 110 -6.25 -15.54 -6.43
C ILE A 110 -7.69 -15.64 -5.92
N GLU A 111 -8.21 -14.64 -5.23
CA GLU A 111 -9.60 -14.62 -4.76
C GLU A 111 -10.59 -14.75 -5.92
N THR A 112 -10.35 -14.05 -7.03
CA THR A 112 -11.18 -14.17 -8.24
C THR A 112 -11.18 -15.59 -8.81
N LEU A 113 -10.01 -16.22 -8.90
CA LEU A 113 -9.84 -17.57 -9.44
C LEU A 113 -10.42 -18.63 -8.50
N LEU A 114 -10.28 -18.45 -7.19
CA LEU A 114 -10.88 -19.33 -6.17
C LEU A 114 -12.41 -19.28 -6.22
N ARG A 115 -12.99 -18.10 -6.42
CA ARG A 115 -14.43 -17.95 -6.61
C ARG A 115 -14.91 -18.68 -7.86
N LEU A 116 -14.19 -18.51 -8.98
CA LEU A 116 -14.46 -19.27 -10.22
C LEU A 116 -14.35 -20.79 -10.04
N LYS A 117 -13.33 -21.24 -9.29
CA LYS A 117 -13.13 -22.66 -8.95
C LYS A 117 -14.33 -23.21 -8.17
N ALA A 118 -14.83 -22.44 -7.20
CA ALA A 118 -16.00 -22.78 -6.40
C ALA A 118 -17.30 -22.78 -7.22
N ASP A 119 -17.50 -21.76 -8.06
CA ASP A 119 -18.68 -21.63 -8.94
C ASP A 119 -18.77 -22.79 -9.95
N ARG A 120 -17.63 -23.36 -10.36
CA ARG A 120 -17.54 -24.52 -11.25
C ARG A 120 -17.54 -25.86 -10.54
N HIS A 121 -17.59 -25.86 -9.22
CA HIS A 121 -17.51 -27.07 -8.40
C HIS A 121 -16.27 -27.93 -8.72
N CYS A 122 -15.14 -27.29 -9.02
CA CYS A 122 -13.85 -27.97 -9.21
C CYS A 122 -13.30 -28.38 -7.82
N PHE A 123 -13.91 -29.40 -7.22
CA PHE A 123 -13.54 -29.92 -5.89
C PHE A 123 -12.55 -31.09 -5.95
N ASP A 124 -12.15 -31.50 -7.14
CA ASP A 124 -11.38 -32.73 -7.33
C ASP A 124 -10.43 -32.60 -8.54
N SER A 125 -9.14 -32.84 -8.27
CA SER A 125 -8.15 -33.45 -9.17
C SER A 125 -6.95 -33.90 -8.36
#